data_AF-A0A2A3EDD4-F1
#
_entry.id   AF-A0A2A3EDD4-F1
#
_cell.length_a   1.000
_cell.length_b   1.000
_cell.length_c   1.000
_cell.angle_alpha   90.00
_cell.angle_beta   90.00
_cell.angle_gamma   90.00
#
_symmetry.space_group_name_H-M   'P 1'
#
loop_
_entity.id
_entity.type
_entity.pdbx_description
1 polymer ?
#
loop_
_entity_poly.entity_id
_entity_poly.type
_entity_poly.pdbx_seq_one_letter_code
_entity_poly.pdbx_strand_id
1 'polypeptide(L)'
;MLINRENIILVTSMLESKPFQPETEEEVDMRDKCEKQARPNQKRRYDRYAFIKIDRFKLNAIYFAILVELSVMSLSFGGLLKAENHKLPYRMWLPYNYTSSSAYIFIYTQQVISLIIGAMIHIACDSFIWALLIASIFPT
;
A
#
# COMPACT_ATOMS: atom_id res chain seq x y z
N MET A 1 16.64 -11.46 -10.80
CA MET A 1 15.31 -12.10 -10.66
C MET A 1 14.80 -12.70 -11.98
N LEU A 2 15.01 -12.05 -13.14
CA LEU A 2 14.55 -12.54 -14.45
C LEU A 2 15.25 -13.83 -14.94
N ILE A 3 16.56 -13.98 -14.71
CA ILE A 3 17.35 -15.16 -15.12
C ILE A 3 16.77 -16.48 -14.56
N ASN A 4 16.35 -16.48 -13.28
CA ASN A 4 15.72 -17.67 -12.70
C ASN A 4 14.35 -17.98 -13.30
N ARG A 5 13.59 -16.96 -13.72
CA ARG A 5 12.28 -17.16 -14.33
C ARG A 5 12.43 -17.80 -15.72
N GLU A 6 13.39 -17.35 -16.51
CA GLU A 6 13.70 -17.94 -17.82
C GLU A 6 14.15 -19.39 -17.69
N ASN A 7 15.05 -19.69 -16.74
CA ASN A 7 15.49 -21.05 -16.47
C ASN A 7 14.34 -21.97 -16.01
N ILE A 8 13.43 -21.47 -15.16
CA ILE A 8 12.25 -22.25 -14.72
C ILE A 8 11.34 -22.52 -15.91
N ILE A 9 11.04 -21.52 -16.74
CA ILE A 9 10.19 -21.68 -17.93
C ILE A 9 10.79 -22.69 -18.89
N LEU A 10 12.10 -22.61 -19.14
CA LEU A 10 12.82 -23.55 -20.00
C LEU A 10 12.74 -24.99 -19.46
N VAL A 11 12.95 -25.19 -18.16
CA VAL A 11 12.84 -26.52 -17.56
C VAL A 11 11.41 -27.04 -17.61
N THR A 12 10.42 -26.20 -17.32
CA THR A 12 9.00 -26.57 -17.41
C THR A 12 8.63 -26.98 -18.84
N SER A 13 9.05 -26.23 -19.86
CA SER A 13 8.75 -26.57 -21.26
C SER A 13 9.48 -27.84 -21.70
N MET A 14 10.71 -28.08 -21.24
CA MET A 14 11.42 -29.34 -21.48
C MET A 14 10.66 -30.54 -20.88
N LEU A 15 10.11 -30.41 -19.67
CA LEU A 15 9.33 -31.45 -19.00
C LEU A 15 7.95 -31.72 -19.65
N GLU A 16 7.42 -30.76 -20.41
CA GLU A 16 6.18 -30.93 -21.18
C GLU A 16 6.41 -31.50 -22.58
N SER A 17 7.67 -31.53 -23.03
CA SER A 17 8.09 -32.07 -24.32
C SER A 17 8.53 -33.54 -24.23
N LYS A 18 8.49 -34.27 -25.34
CA LYS A 18 9.02 -35.65 -25.42
C LYS A 18 10.53 -35.63 -25.13
N PRO A 19 11.08 -36.59 -24.35
CA PRO A 19 10.51 -37.88 -23.93
C PRO A 19 9.77 -37.87 -22.58
N PHE A 20 9.55 -36.72 -21.94
CA PHE A 20 9.04 -36.65 -20.57
C PHE A 20 7.50 -36.65 -20.45
N GLN A 21 6.80 -36.86 -21.57
CA GLN A 21 5.36 -37.05 -21.55
C GLN A 21 5.03 -38.46 -21.05
N PRO A 22 4.03 -38.61 -20.17
CA PRO A 22 3.62 -39.92 -19.68
C PRO A 22 3.02 -40.73 -20.85
N GLU A 23 3.51 -41.95 -21.06
CA GLU A 23 3.03 -42.85 -22.11
C GLU A 23 2.12 -43.96 -21.53
N THR A 24 2.26 -44.26 -20.24
CA THR A 24 1.53 -45.34 -19.55
C THR A 24 0.44 -44.80 -18.60
N GLU A 25 -0.69 -45.49 -18.47
CA GLU A 25 -1.79 -45.12 -17.57
C GLU A 25 -1.33 -44.97 -16.10
N GLU A 26 -0.43 -45.85 -15.64
CA GLU A 26 0.16 -45.78 -14.30
C GLU A 26 1.00 -44.50 -14.09
N GLU A 27 1.74 -44.05 -15.10
CA GLU A 27 2.54 -42.83 -15.04
C GLU A 27 1.65 -41.58 -14.97
N VAL A 28 0.51 -41.61 -15.68
CA VAL A 28 -0.51 -40.56 -15.61
C VAL A 28 -1.11 -40.46 -14.20
N ASP A 29 -1.46 -41.58 -13.57
CA ASP A 29 -2.00 -41.58 -12.20
C ASP A 29 -0.96 -41.08 -11.18
N MET A 30 0.30 -41.50 -11.31
CA MET A 30 1.38 -41.02 -10.44
C MET A 30 1.58 -39.51 -10.56
N ARG A 31 1.53 -38.96 -11.79
CA ARG A 31 1.65 -37.52 -12.04
C ARG A 31 0.48 -36.76 -11.42
N ASP A 32 -0.76 -37.20 -11.65
CA ASP A 32 -1.95 -36.54 -11.12
C ASP A 32 -1.99 -36.61 -9.58
N LYS A 33 -1.59 -37.72 -8.97
CA LYS A 33 -1.47 -37.85 -7.51
C LYS A 33 -0.42 -36.90 -6.94
N CYS A 34 0.72 -36.77 -7.61
CA CYS A 34 1.78 -35.83 -7.23
C CYS A 34 1.28 -34.37 -7.34
N GLU A 35 0.60 -34.02 -8.43
CA GLU A 35 0.01 -32.69 -8.62
C GLU A 35 -1.10 -32.39 -7.60
N LYS A 36 -2.01 -33.34 -7.34
CA LYS A 36 -3.04 -33.26 -6.28
C LYS A 36 -2.44 -33.02 -4.90
N GLN A 37 -1.32 -33.67 -4.58
CA GLN A 37 -0.60 -33.49 -3.31
C GLN A 37 0.14 -32.13 -3.26
N ALA A 38 0.72 -31.67 -4.37
CA ALA A 38 1.49 -30.43 -4.45
C ALA A 38 0.60 -29.17 -4.41
N ARG A 39 -0.55 -29.20 -5.10
CA ARG A 39 -1.51 -28.08 -5.21
C ARG A 39 -1.88 -27.42 -3.87
N PRO A 40 -2.36 -28.13 -2.84
CA PRO A 40 -2.76 -27.51 -1.57
C PRO A 40 -1.57 -26.95 -0.80
N ASN A 41 -0.41 -27.61 -0.87
CA ASN A 41 0.82 -27.14 -0.23
C ASN A 41 1.32 -25.84 -0.86
N GLN A 42 1.25 -25.75 -2.19
CA GLN A 42 1.59 -24.54 -2.93
C GLN A 42 0.60 -23.41 -2.63
N LYS A 43 -0.70 -23.66 -2.76
CA LYS A 43 -1.75 -22.68 -2.45
C LYS A 43 -1.64 -22.14 -1.03
N ARG A 44 -1.46 -23.01 -0.03
CA ARG A 44 -1.28 -22.62 1.38
C ARG A 44 -0.05 -21.73 1.60
N ARG A 45 1.05 -21.96 0.87
CA ARG A 45 2.25 -21.10 0.93
C ARG A 45 1.98 -19.72 0.36
N TYR A 46 1.31 -19.63 -0.78
CA TYR A 46 0.90 -18.34 -1.37
C TYR A 46 -0.07 -17.60 -0.44
N ASP A 47 -1.10 -18.26 0.07
CA ASP A 47 -2.09 -17.68 0.99
C ASP A 47 -1.41 -17.16 2.27
N ARG A 48 -0.49 -17.94 2.86
CA ARG A 48 0.25 -17.53 4.05
C ARG A 48 1.17 -16.34 3.79
N TYR A 49 1.87 -16.33 2.66
CA TYR A 49 2.74 -15.22 2.29
C TYR A 49 1.93 -13.95 1.98
N ALA A 50 0.82 -14.07 1.25
CA ALA A 50 -0.10 -12.98 0.97
C ALA A 50 -0.67 -12.39 2.27
N PHE A 51 -1.14 -13.23 3.19
CA PHE A 51 -1.65 -12.80 4.49
C PHE A 51 -0.61 -12.00 5.28
N ILE A 52 0.61 -12.53 5.44
CA ILE A 52 1.69 -11.86 6.18
C ILE A 52 2.07 -10.53 5.49
N LYS A 53 2.16 -10.51 4.17
CA LYS A 53 2.55 -9.31 3.42
C LYS A 53 1.49 -8.22 3.50
N ILE A 54 0.21 -8.58 3.40
CA ILE A 54 -0.91 -7.66 3.54
C ILE A 54 -0.98 -7.09 4.97
N ASP A 55 -0.80 -7.93 5.98
CA ASP A 55 -0.82 -7.48 7.38
C ASP A 55 0.32 -6.49 7.69
N ARG A 56 1.54 -6.79 7.24
CA ARG A 56 2.70 -5.90 7.33
C ARG A 56 2.46 -4.57 6.60
N PHE A 57 1.86 -4.63 5.41
CA PHE A 57 1.53 -3.43 4.64
C PHE A 57 0.54 -2.54 5.40
N LYS A 58 -0.53 -3.12 5.96
CA LYS A 58 -1.52 -2.38 6.76
C LYS A 58 -0.88 -1.72 7.98
N LEU A 59 -0.05 -2.45 8.72
CA LEU A 59 0.70 -1.90 9.86
C LEU A 59 1.57 -0.71 9.42
N ASN A 60 2.36 -0.86 8.36
CA ASN A 60 3.20 0.21 7.86
C ASN A 60 2.40 1.43 7.40
N ALA A 61 1.24 1.23 6.75
CA ALA A 61 0.36 2.31 6.34
C ALA A 61 -0.22 3.08 7.54
N ILE A 62 -0.59 2.36 8.63
CA ILE A 62 -1.04 2.99 9.88
C ILE A 62 0.09 3.79 10.53
N TYR A 63 1.30 3.22 10.63
CA TYR A 63 2.45 3.95 11.18
C TYR A 63 2.76 5.21 10.37
N PHE A 64 2.74 5.12 9.04
CA PHE A 64 2.93 6.26 8.16
C PHE A 64 1.86 7.33 8.38
N ALA A 65 0.58 6.94 8.47
CA ALA A 65 -0.52 7.87 8.75
C ALA A 65 -0.33 8.60 10.09
N ILE A 66 0.04 7.88 11.15
CA ILE A 66 0.31 8.47 12.46
C ILE A 66 1.46 9.47 12.40
N LEU A 67 2.56 9.14 11.71
CA LEU A 67 3.71 10.04 11.57
C LEU A 67 3.37 11.31 10.79
N VAL A 68 2.57 11.19 9.74
CA VAL A 68 2.09 12.33 8.95
C VAL A 68 1.18 13.22 9.79
N GLU A 69 0.22 12.64 10.51
CA GLU A 69 -0.68 13.40 11.40
C GLU A 69 0.08 14.10 12.53
N LEU A 70 1.07 13.44 13.15
CA LEU A 70 1.94 14.07 14.15
C LEU A 70 2.74 15.24 13.56
N SER A 71 3.17 15.12 12.29
CA SER A 71 3.86 16.20 11.58
C SER A 71 2.92 17.38 11.31
N VAL A 72 1.70 17.12 10.84
CA VAL A 72 0.64 18.13 10.62
C VAL A 72 0.28 18.84 11.93
N MET A 73 0.14 18.09 13.03
CA MET A 73 -0.15 18.62 14.36
C MET A 73 1.00 19.47 14.90
N SER A 74 2.26 19.04 14.76
CA SER A 74 3.42 19.82 15.21
C SER A 74 3.59 21.13 14.43
N LEU A 75 3.34 21.12 13.11
CA LEU A 75 3.32 22.33 12.28
C LEU A 75 2.20 23.29 12.73
N SER A 76 1.00 22.75 12.97
CA SER A 76 -0.15 23.52 13.43
C SER A 76 0.08 24.10 14.84
N PHE A 77 0.73 23.35 15.73
CA PHE A 77 1.08 23.83 17.07
C PHE A 77 2.19 24.89 17.02
N GLY A 78 3.21 24.71 16.17
CA GLY A 78 4.26 25.69 15.96
C GLY A 78 3.75 27.04 15.42
N GLY A 79 2.71 27.00 14.57
CA GLY A 79 2.00 28.20 14.11
C GLY A 79 1.29 28.95 15.25
N LEU A 80 0.67 28.21 16.18
CA LEU A 80 -0.05 28.78 17.33
C LEU A 80 0.90 29.46 18.32
N LEU A 81 2.08 28.87 18.59
CA LEU A 81 3.08 29.49 19.47
C LEU A 81 3.65 30.79 18.90
N LYS A 82 3.59 30.99 17.57
CA LYS A 82 4.08 32.19 16.88
C LYS A 82 2.96 33.21 16.58
N ALA A 83 1.79 33.03 17.19
CA ALA A 83 0.58 33.82 16.94
C ALA A 83 0.66 35.29 17.38
N GLU A 84 1.73 35.73 18.07
CA GLU A 84 1.94 37.13 18.49
C GLU A 84 1.78 38.17 17.37
N ASN A 85 1.90 37.75 16.10
CA ASN A 85 1.77 38.66 14.94
C ASN A 85 0.43 38.55 14.18
N HIS A 86 -0.56 37.79 14.65
CA HIS A 86 -1.81 37.50 13.90
C HIS A 86 -1.54 37.08 12.43
N LYS A 87 -0.44 36.36 12.19
CA LYS A 87 -0.09 35.87 10.86
C LYS A 87 -0.68 34.46 10.69
N LEU A 88 -1.49 34.30 9.65
CA LEU A 88 -2.02 33.01 9.24
C LEU A 88 -0.87 32.03 8.95
N PRO A 89 -0.99 30.74 9.33
CA PRO A 89 0.07 29.75 9.14
C PRO A 89 0.35 29.50 7.66
N TYR A 90 -0.68 29.57 6.81
CA TYR A 90 -0.54 29.52 5.36
C TYR A 90 -1.00 30.84 4.73
N ARG A 91 -0.17 31.40 3.85
CA ARG A 91 -0.51 32.61 3.09
C ARG A 91 -1.60 32.28 2.08
N MET A 92 -2.76 32.93 2.20
CA MET A 92 -3.83 32.87 1.22
C MET A 92 -4.40 34.28 0.99
N TRP A 93 -4.96 34.52 -0.20
CA TRP A 93 -5.70 35.74 -0.48
C TRP A 93 -7.13 35.63 0.05
N LEU A 94 -7.56 36.63 0.83
CA LEU A 94 -8.90 36.73 1.39
C LEU A 94 -9.55 38.04 0.90
N PRO A 95 -10.83 38.02 0.47
CA PRO A 95 -11.52 39.23 0.01
C PRO A 95 -11.89 40.19 1.15
N TYR A 96 -11.71 39.80 2.41
CA TYR A 96 -12.01 40.59 3.59
C TYR A 96 -10.85 40.61 4.59
N ASN A 97 -10.78 41.67 5.39
CA ASN A 97 -9.79 41.81 6.46
C ASN A 97 -10.17 40.91 7.64
N TYR A 98 -9.23 40.09 8.11
CA TYR A 98 -9.40 39.19 9.26
C TYR A 98 -8.94 39.83 10.58
N THR A 99 -9.15 41.14 10.73
CA THR A 99 -8.71 41.92 11.89
C THR A 99 -9.42 41.56 13.19
N SER A 100 -10.61 40.94 13.12
CA SER A 100 -11.31 40.44 14.30
C SER A 100 -10.76 39.07 14.74
N SER A 101 -10.61 38.88 16.05
CA SER A 101 -10.08 37.62 16.62
C SER A 101 -10.94 36.40 16.24
N SER A 102 -12.25 36.57 16.10
CA SER A 102 -13.17 35.50 15.67
C SER A 102 -12.93 35.06 14.22
N ALA A 103 -12.75 36.01 13.30
CA ALA A 103 -12.46 35.70 11.89
C ALA A 103 -11.09 35.01 11.75
N TYR A 104 -10.09 35.47 12.53
CA TYR A 104 -8.77 34.83 12.57
C TYR A 104 -8.86 33.36 13.02
N ILE A 105 -9.53 33.08 14.14
CA ILE A 105 -9.67 31.70 14.66
C ILE A 105 -10.42 30.81 13.67
N PHE A 106 -11.47 31.34 13.04
CA PHE A 106 -12.24 30.61 12.04
C PHE A 106 -11.37 30.18 10.85
N ILE A 107 -10.65 31.13 10.23
CA ILE A 107 -9.79 30.85 9.07
C ILE A 107 -8.63 29.92 9.48
N TYR A 108 -8.05 30.14 10.66
CA TYR A 108 -6.99 29.30 11.18
C TYR A 108 -7.45 27.84 11.30
N THR A 109 -8.62 27.63 11.91
CA THR A 109 -9.23 26.31 12.08
C THR A 109 -9.52 25.66 10.73
N GLN A 110 -10.05 26.42 9.78
CA GLN A 110 -10.28 25.94 8.42
C GLN A 110 -8.97 25.50 7.74
N GLN A 111 -7.88 26.26 7.88
CA GLN A 111 -6.59 25.90 7.30
C GLN A 111 -6.04 24.61 7.89
N VAL A 112 -6.13 24.43 9.21
CA VAL A 112 -5.68 23.20 9.89
C VAL A 112 -6.53 22.00 9.45
N ILE A 113 -7.85 22.14 9.38
CA ILE A 113 -8.75 21.06 8.90
C ILE A 113 -8.42 20.70 7.45
N SER A 114 -8.18 21.69 6.59
CA SER A 114 -7.84 21.48 5.18
C SER A 114 -6.54 20.70 5.03
N LEU A 115 -5.56 20.98 5.89
CA LEU A 115 -4.27 20.30 5.91
C LEU A 115 -4.42 18.83 6.34
N ILE A 116 -5.21 18.56 7.38
CA ILE A 116 -5.51 17.19 7.85
C ILE A 116 -6.20 16.39 6.74
N ILE A 117 -7.25 16.95 6.13
CA ILE A 117 -7.98 16.28 5.05
C ILE A 117 -7.06 16.01 3.85
N GLY A 118 -6.24 16.99 3.45
CA GLY A 118 -5.29 16.82 2.36
C GLY A 118 -4.27 15.72 2.63
N ALA A 119 -3.71 15.68 3.84
CA ALA A 119 -2.79 14.64 4.27
C ALA A 119 -3.43 13.25 4.23
N MET A 120 -4.66 13.12 4.75
CA MET A 120 -5.41 11.86 4.74
C MET A 120 -5.71 11.35 3.32
N ILE A 121 -6.08 12.26 2.39
CA ILE A 121 -6.28 11.90 0.98
C ILE A 121 -4.99 11.38 0.36
N HIS A 122 -3.86 12.06 0.60
CA HIS A 122 -2.55 11.61 0.10
C HIS A 122 -2.18 10.22 0.63
N ILE A 123 -2.32 9.99 1.94
CA ILE A 123 -2.06 8.68 2.56
C ILE A 123 -2.95 7.60 1.93
N ALA A 124 -4.23 7.91 1.70
CA ALA A 124 -5.16 6.98 1.07
C ALA A 124 -4.78 6.66 -0.37
N CYS A 125 -4.38 7.65 -1.17
CA CYS A 125 -3.91 7.47 -2.54
C CYS A 125 -2.66 6.58 -2.59
N ASP A 126 -1.65 6.88 -1.78
CA ASP A 126 -0.41 6.10 -1.74
C ASP A 126 -0.69 4.65 -1.31
N SER A 127 -1.53 4.47 -0.29
CA SER A 127 -1.94 3.16 0.18
C SER A 127 -2.70 2.37 -0.89
N PHE A 128 -3.56 3.05 -1.65
CA PHE A 128 -4.33 2.46 -2.73
C PHE A 128 -3.43 1.98 -3.88
N ILE A 129 -2.44 2.78 -4.29
CA ILE A 129 -1.46 2.41 -5.32
C ILE A 129 -0.71 1.14 -4.90
N TRP A 130 -0.23 1.08 -3.65
CA TRP A 130 0.44 -0.11 -3.14
C TRP A 130 -0.46 -1.34 -3.08
N ALA A 131 -1.73 -1.17 -2.71
CA ALA A 131 -2.70 -2.27 -2.71
C ALA A 131 -2.91 -2.84 -4.12
N LEU A 132 -3.03 -1.98 -5.14
CA LEU A 132 -3.12 -2.39 -6.54
C LEU A 132 -1.86 -3.12 -7.02
N LEU A 133 -0.67 -2.63 -6.65
CA LEU A 133 0.60 -3.31 -6.97
C LEU A 133 0.68 -4.70 -6.33
N ILE A 134 0.26 -4.82 -5.06
CA ILE A 134 0.21 -6.12 -4.38
C ILE A 134 -0.77 -7.07 -5.09
N ALA A 135 -1.96 -6.58 -5.46
CA ALA A 135 -2.95 -7.38 -6.19
C ALA A 135 -2.40 -7.87 -7.54
N SER A 136 -1.60 -7.07 -8.26
CA SER A 136 -1.01 -7.47 -9.53
C SER A 136 0.06 -8.57 -9.43
N ILE A 137 0.70 -8.71 -8.26
CA ILE A 137 1.77 -9.69 -8.02
C ILE A 137 1.21 -11.06 -7.65
N PHE A 138 -0.01 -11.12 -7.10
CA PHE A 138 -0.66 -12.36 -6.70
C PHE A 138 -1.74 -12.72 -7.73
N PRO A 139 -1.44 -13.60 -8.71
CA PRO A 139 -2.47 -14.07 -9.63
C PRO A 139 -3.51 -14.89 -8.85
N THR A 140 -4.78 -14.49 -9.01
CA THR A 140 -5.97 -15.24 -8.55
C THR A 140 -6.10 -16.58 -9.26
#